data_AF-A0A392PLY0-F1
#
_entry.id   AF-A0A392PLY0-F1
#
_cell.length_a   1.000
_cell.length_b   1.000
_cell.length_c   1.000
_cell.angle_alpha   90.00
_cell.angle_beta   90.00
_cell.angle_gamma   90.00
#
_symmetry.space_group_name_H-M   'P 1'
#
loop_
_entity.id
_entity.type
_entity.pdbx_description
1 polymer ?
#
loop_
_entity_poly.entity_id
_entity_poly.type
_entity_poly.pdbx_seq_one_letter_code
_entity_poly.pdbx_strand_id
1 'polypeptide(L)' 'MNELIRISITSLKILGPDSGWQPITLTEIVTAPAVKKAYRKATLCVHPDKLQQRGASVQQKYTCEKVFDLLK' A
#
# COMPACT_ATOMS: atom_id res chain seq x y z
N MET A 1 -12.80 -0.46 -14.22
CA MET A 1 -11.67 0.35 -13.70
C MET A 1 -11.76 0.62 -12.19
N ASN A 2 -12.96 0.82 -11.60
CA ASN A 2 -13.10 1.16 -10.18
C ASN A 2 -12.93 0.00 -9.18
N GLU A 3 -13.15 -1.26 -9.57
CA GLU A 3 -13.06 -2.40 -8.63
C GLU A 3 -11.64 -2.90 -8.39
N LEU A 4 -10.82 -3.05 -9.43
CA LEU A 4 -9.41 -3.50 -9.30
C LEU A 4 -8.61 -2.59 -8.35
N ILE A 5 -8.81 -1.28 -8.47
CA ILE A 5 -8.17 -0.27 -7.63
C ILE A 5 -8.63 -0.37 -6.17
N ARG A 6 -9.93 -0.63 -5.92
CA ARG A 6 -10.44 -0.83 -4.56
C ARG A 6 -9.82 -2.07 -3.90
N ILE A 7 -9.66 -3.15 -4.65
CA ILE A 7 -9.05 -4.39 -4.15
C ILE A 7 -7.57 -4.14 -3.78
N SER A 8 -6.79 -3.53 -4.66
CA SER A 8 -5.37 -3.23 -4.40
C SER A 8 -5.17 -2.35 -3.17
N ILE A 9 -6.06 -1.37 -2.92
CA ILE A 9 -5.93 -0.50 -1.73
C ILE A 9 -6.38 -1.21 -0.45
N THR A 10 -7.33 -2.14 -0.56
CA THR A 10 -7.75 -2.97 0.57
C THR A 10 -6.63 -3.94 0.97
N SER A 11 -5.87 -4.49 0.01
CA SER A 11 -4.69 -5.32 0.27
C SER A 11 -3.58 -4.58 1.03
N LEU A 12 -3.55 -3.25 1.00
CA LEU A 12 -2.60 -2.45 1.78
C LEU A 12 -2.99 -2.33 3.26
N LYS A 13 -4.26 -2.52 3.63
CA LYS A 13 -4.66 -2.57 5.06
C LYS A 13 -3.92 -3.66 5.84
N ILE A 14 -3.44 -4.68 5.14
CA ILE A 14 -2.75 -5.84 5.70
C ILE A 14 -1.33 -5.46 6.18
N LEU A 15 -0.77 -4.32 5.73
CA LEU A 15 0.60 -3.92 6.05
C LEU A 15 0.81 -3.48 7.51
N GLY A 16 -0.26 -3.32 8.30
CA GLY A 16 -0.18 -3.01 9.74
C GLY A 16 0.40 -1.63 10.07
N PRO A 17 0.28 -1.17 11.33
CA PRO A 17 0.68 0.19 11.74
C PRO A 17 2.18 0.48 11.57
N ASP A 18 3.04 -0.53 11.67
CA ASP A 18 4.50 -0.39 11.57
C ASP A 18 5.01 -0.15 10.15
N SER A 19 4.20 -0.46 9.13
CA SER A 19 4.54 -0.17 7.73
C SER A 19 4.38 1.31 7.37
N GLY A 20 3.89 2.14 8.29
CA GLY A 20 3.57 3.54 8.04
C GLY A 20 2.47 3.76 6.98
N TRP A 21 1.79 2.69 6.58
CA TRP A 21 0.56 2.77 5.80
C TRP A 21 -0.61 3.08 6.73
N GLN A 22 -1.36 4.13 6.41
CA GLN A 22 -2.61 4.39 7.10
C GLN A 22 -3.76 3.73 6.34
N PRO A 23 -4.64 3.00 7.04
CA PRO A 23 -5.80 2.38 6.42
C PRO A 23 -6.75 3.47 5.90
N ILE A 24 -6.73 3.69 4.58
CA ILE A 24 -7.65 4.61 3.91
C ILE A 24 -9.00 3.90 3.73
N THR A 25 -10.07 4.62 4.02
CA THR A 25 -11.43 4.08 3.92
C THR A 25 -11.94 4.12 2.48
N LEU A 26 -12.80 3.18 2.09
CA LEU A 26 -13.38 3.12 0.74
C LEU A 26 -14.13 4.41 0.34
N THR A 27 -14.63 5.16 1.32
CA THR A 27 -15.25 6.48 1.18
C THR A 27 -14.26 7.58 0.81
N GLU A 28 -13.01 7.47 1.22
CA GLU A 28 -11.96 8.44 0.86
C GLU A 28 -11.43 8.22 -0.55
N ILE A 29 -11.57 7.01 -1.08
CA ILE A 29 -11.11 6.61 -2.43
C ILE A 29 -12.22 6.59 -3.48
N VAL A 30 -13.29 7.35 -3.26
CA VAL A 30 -14.41 7.48 -4.20
C VAL A 30 -14.01 8.25 -5.47
N THR A 31 -12.99 9.10 -5.38
CA THR A 31 -12.57 9.97 -6.49
C THR A 31 -11.24 9.52 -7.10
N ALA A 32 -11.13 9.60 -8.43
CA ALA A 32 -9.91 9.31 -9.19
C ALA A 32 -8.64 10.02 -8.64
N PRO A 33 -8.65 11.31 -8.23
CA PRO A 33 -7.49 11.93 -7.61
C PRO A 33 -7.11 11.31 -6.26
N ALA A 34 -8.07 10.91 -5.43
CA ALA A 34 -7.79 10.26 -4.15
C ALA A 34 -7.18 8.87 -4.33
N VAL A 35 -7.66 8.12 -5.32
CA VAL A 35 -7.07 6.85 -5.76
C VAL A 35 -5.60 7.03 -6.14
N LYS A 36 -5.30 8.02 -6.99
CA LYS A 36 -3.94 8.26 -7.49
C LYS A 36 -2.99 8.64 -6.35
N LYS A 37 -3.49 9.38 -5.36
CA LYS A 37 -2.76 9.76 -4.14
C LYS A 37 -2.50 8.56 -3.23
N ALA A 38 -3.51 7.72 -3.02
CA ALA A 38 -3.39 6.49 -2.23
C ALA A 38 -2.40 5.51 -2.88
N TYR A 39 -2.52 5.29 -4.19
CA TYR A 39 -1.61 4.44 -4.95
C TYR A 39 -0.15 4.91 -4.85
N ARG A 40 0.12 6.21 -5.06
CA ARG A 40 1.49 6.75 -4.90
C ARG A 40 2.04 6.54 -3.50
N LYS A 41 1.22 6.78 -2.46
CA LYS A 41 1.64 6.51 -1.07
C LYS A 41 1.91 5.02 -0.83
N ALA A 42 1.11 4.15 -1.43
CA ALA A 42 1.22 2.71 -1.29
C ALA A 42 2.56 2.22 -1.83
N THR A 43 2.85 2.58 -3.09
CA THR A 43 4.09 2.23 -3.79
C THR A 43 5.31 2.67 -2.98
N LEU A 44 5.26 3.85 -2.37
CA LEU A 44 6.34 4.34 -1.50
C LEU A 44 6.46 3.57 -0.17
N CYS A 45 5.35 3.10 0.40
CA CYS A 45 5.37 2.34 1.66
C CYS A 45 5.93 0.93 1.46
N VAL A 46 5.59 0.28 0.34
CA VAL A 46 6.10 -1.06 0.00
C VAL A 46 7.45 -1.02 -0.73
N HIS A 47 7.98 0.17 -1.04
CA HIS A 47 9.25 0.30 -1.73
C HIS A 47 10.41 -0.23 -0.85
N PRO A 48 11.31 -1.06 -1.40
CA PRO A 48 12.40 -1.68 -0.63
C PRO A 48 13.29 -0.65 0.09
N ASP A 49 13.55 0.50 -0.52
CA ASP A 49 14.32 1.60 0.09
C ASP A 49 13.69 2.09 1.41
N LYS A 50 12.37 2.29 1.42
CA LYS A 50 11.62 2.78 2.58
C LYS A 50 11.53 1.72 3.69
N LEU A 51 11.46 0.44 3.31
CA LEU A 51 11.48 -0.70 4.23
C LEU A 51 12.85 -0.87 4.87
N GLN A 52 13.91 -0.63 4.10
CA GLN A 52 15.28 -0.66 4.58
C GLN A 52 15.56 0.49 5.57
N GLN A 53 15.09 1.71 5.28
CA GLN A 53 15.19 2.85 6.21
C GLN A 53 14.42 2.64 7.52
N ARG A 54 13.32 1.87 7.50
CA ARG A 54 12.48 1.61 8.68
C ARG A 54 12.92 0.40 9.51
N GLY A 55 13.92 -0.35 9.06
CA GLY A 55 14.30 -1.60 9.73
C GLY A 55 13.19 -2.66 9.70
N ALA A 56 12.44 -2.75 8.59
CA ALA A 56 11.31 -3.67 8.45
C ALA A 56 11.75 -5.14 8.63
N SER A 57 10.91 -5.92 9.31
CA SER A 57 11.15 -7.35 9.54
C SER A 57 11.12 -8.15 8.23
N VAL A 58 11.71 -9.35 8.23
CA VAL A 58 11.71 -10.24 7.06
C VAL A 58 10.29 -10.52 6.56
N GLN A 59 9.34 -10.70 7.49
CA GLN A 59 7.93 -10.90 7.18
C GLN A 59 7.33 -9.68 6.46
N GLN A 60 7.59 -8.47 6.97
CA GLN A 60 7.10 -7.23 6.34
C GLN A 60 7.71 -7.01 4.95
N LYS A 61 9.00 -7.31 4.78
CA LYS A 61 9.66 -7.24 3.46
C LYS A 61 8.98 -8.16 2.46
N TYR A 62 8.73 -9.41 2.85
CA TYR A 62 8.05 -10.38 2.00
C TYR A 62 6.61 -9.97 1.64
N THR A 63 5.83 -9.49 2.62
CA THR A 63 4.47 -8.99 2.37
C THR A 63 4.49 -7.76 1.46
N CYS A 64 5.40 -6.82 1.68
CA CYS A 64 5.52 -5.63 0.85
C CYS A 64 5.93 -5.96 -0.58
N GLU A 65 6.85 -6.90 -0.76
CA GLU A 65 7.28 -7.36 -2.09
C GLU A 65 6.13 -7.98 -2.86
N LYS A 66 5.32 -8.85 -2.21
CA LYS A 66 4.10 -9.41 -2.81
C LYS A 66 3.07 -8.34 -3.15
N VAL A 67 2.85 -7.37 -2.27
CA VAL A 67 1.90 -6.27 -2.52
C VAL A 67 2.41 -5.32 -3.61
N PHE A 68 3.71 -5.06 -3.69
CA PHE A 68 4.34 -4.27 -4.75
C PHE A 68 4.16 -4.94 -6.11
N ASP A 69 4.36 -6.25 -6.18
CA ASP A 69 4.17 -7.03 -7.41
C ASP A 69 2.69 -7.04 -7.86
N LEU A 70 1.75 -7.10 -6.90
CA LEU A 70 0.31 -6.95 -7.16
C LEU A 70 -0.12 -5.54 -7.58
N LEU A 71 0.69 -4.51 -7.30
CA LEU A 71 0.43 -3.12 -7.68
C LEU A 71 1.01 -2.75 -9.04
N LYS A 72 1.85 -3.61 -9.64
CA LYS A 72 2.48 -3.42 -10.94
C LYS A 72 1.53 -3.74 -12.10
#